data_AF-A0A3M1GAE3-F1
#
_entry.id   AF-A0A3M1GAE3-F1
#
_cell.length_a   1.000
_cell.length_b   1.000
_cell.length_c   1.000
_cell.angle_alpha   90.00
_cell.angle_beta   90.00
_cell.angle_gamma   90.00
#
_symmetry.space_group_name_H-M   'P 1'
#
loop_
_entity.id
_entity.type
_entity.pdbx_description
1 polymer ?
#
loop_
_entity_poly.entity_id
_entity_poly.type
_entity_poly.pdbx_seq_one_letter_code
_entity_poly.pdbx_strand_id
1 'polypeptide(L)'
;MAYLRFLELGSEIVLQTETGQPVTFKVVGIFKKASQLLTNDLILMTDRAVREFFGIPEGLSTDIYVEVYNPQEVQTIAKKIKKLLPQSRPITRQEVKSTYESVFSWRSGLLLAVLLGALMGFFLLAWDRATALGAEEKREIGILKAIGWDSADVIEAKLIEAGILSVSAFLTGTGLSVVHLYFTDAALFAPVLKGWSVLFPPFRLMPSLGVYELSVVFFLTVLPYMFAVLVPTWRASVVSPEEVMR
;
A
#
# COMPACT_ATOMS: atom_id res chain seq x y z
N MET A 1 25.65 4.54 0.67
CA MET A 1 27.08 4.79 0.36
C MET A 1 28.06 4.43 1.49
N ALA A 2 27.88 4.93 2.72
CA ALA A 2 28.85 4.71 3.82
C ALA A 2 29.13 3.23 4.16
N TYR A 3 28.07 2.40 4.23
CA TYR A 3 28.18 0.96 4.49
C TYR A 3 29.01 0.21 3.43
N LEU A 4 28.83 0.56 2.14
CA LEU A 4 29.57 -0.07 1.04
C LEU A 4 31.05 0.33 1.00
N ARG A 5 31.39 1.46 1.61
CA ARG A 5 32.77 1.97 1.71
C ARG A 5 33.41 1.68 3.07
N PHE A 6 32.76 0.88 3.92
CA PHE A 6 33.22 0.56 5.28
C PHE A 6 33.63 1.80 6.09
N LEU A 7 32.91 2.92 5.88
CA LEU A 7 33.23 4.17 6.55
C LEU A 7 32.72 4.14 8.00
N GLU A 8 33.62 4.48 8.92
CA GLU A 8 33.32 4.66 10.33
C GLU A 8 33.44 6.12 10.73
N LEU A 9 32.91 6.47 11.91
CA LEU A 9 32.99 7.83 12.42
C LEU A 9 34.46 8.17 12.68
N GLY A 10 34.94 9.28 12.10
CA GLY A 10 36.35 9.66 12.13
C GLY A 10 37.20 9.14 10.97
N SER A 11 36.67 8.26 10.11
CA SER A 11 37.37 7.81 8.89
C SER A 11 37.55 8.95 7.87
N GLU A 12 38.49 8.76 6.96
CA GLU A 12 38.72 9.68 5.84
C GLU A 12 38.07 9.13 4.57
N ILE A 13 37.45 10.02 3.79
CA ILE A 13 36.90 9.71 2.47
C ILE A 13 37.58 10.59 1.43
N VAL A 14 38.07 9.96 0.37
CA VAL A 14 38.64 10.66 -0.78
C VAL A 14 37.54 10.82 -1.84
N LEU A 15 37.31 12.06 -2.25
CA LEU A 15 36.42 12.43 -3.35
C LEU A 15 37.24 13.09 -4.45
N GLN A 16 36.81 12.95 -5.70
CA GLN A 16 37.48 13.58 -6.84
C GLN A 16 36.68 14.82 -7.26
N THR A 17 37.38 15.93 -7.48
CA THR A 17 36.80 17.14 -8.09
C THR A 17 36.48 16.88 -9.57
N GLU A 18 35.78 17.83 -10.22
CA GLU A 18 35.54 17.80 -11.67
C GLU A 18 36.85 17.74 -12.48
N THR A 19 37.92 18.34 -11.97
CA THR A 19 39.26 18.31 -12.57
C THR A 19 40.06 17.04 -12.28
N GLY A 20 39.46 16.06 -11.59
CA GLY A 20 40.08 14.78 -11.23
C GLY A 20 41.06 14.86 -10.05
N GLN A 21 41.16 16.01 -9.38
CA GLN A 21 42.03 16.16 -8.20
C GLN A 21 41.40 15.48 -6.99
N PRO A 22 42.14 14.61 -6.27
CA PRO A 22 41.63 13.98 -5.06
C PRO A 22 41.61 14.99 -3.89
N VAL A 23 40.48 15.07 -3.20
CA VAL A 23 40.30 15.87 -1.98
C VAL A 23 39.83 14.95 -0.86
N THR A 24 40.51 15.03 0.28
CA THR A 24 40.24 14.19 1.45
C THR A 24 39.33 14.94 2.43
N PHE A 25 38.27 14.27 2.86
CA PHE A 25 37.34 14.75 3.88
C PHE A 25 37.29 13.80 5.07
N LYS A 26 37.12 14.36 6.28
CA LYS A 26 36.90 13.57 7.50
C LYS A 26 35.41 13.34 7.73
N VAL A 27 35.03 12.09 7.97
CA VAL A 27 33.65 11.70 8.29
C VAL A 27 33.34 12.07 9.74
N VAL A 28 32.50 13.08 9.94
CA VAL A 28 32.07 13.54 11.28
C VAL A 28 30.76 12.91 11.76
N GLY A 29 30.02 12.28 10.86
CA GLY A 29 28.74 11.64 11.18
C GLY A 29 28.24 10.76 10.05
N ILE A 30 27.41 9.78 10.41
CA ILE A 30 26.79 8.84 9.47
C ILE A 30 25.29 8.83 9.74
N PHE A 31 24.49 8.96 8.68
CA PHE A 31 23.03 8.91 8.79
C PHE A 31 22.53 7.57 9.32
N LYS A 32 21.42 7.60 10.07
CA LYS A 32 20.81 6.40 10.64
C LYS A 32 20.27 5.47 9.54
N LYS A 33 20.27 4.16 9.79
CA LYS A 33 19.73 3.16 8.84
C LYS A 33 18.27 3.46 8.42
N ALA A 34 17.45 3.96 9.35
CA ALA A 34 16.05 4.28 9.07
C ALA A 34 15.86 5.38 8.00
N SER A 35 16.84 6.27 7.78
CA SER A 35 16.77 7.32 6.76
C SER A 35 17.39 6.92 5.43
N GLN A 36 17.86 5.67 5.29
CA GLN A 36 18.66 5.23 4.13
C GLN A 36 17.98 5.44 2.78
N LEU A 37 16.65 5.37 2.70
CA LEU A 37 15.92 5.68 1.46
C LEU A 37 16.19 7.09 0.94
N LEU A 38 16.36 8.04 1.85
CA LEU A 38 16.58 9.46 1.53
C LEU A 38 18.06 9.84 1.55
N THR A 39 18.88 9.11 2.31
CA THR A 39 20.27 9.49 2.61
C THR A 39 21.30 8.51 2.03
N ASN A 40 20.93 7.65 1.08
CA ASN A 40 21.86 6.64 0.55
C ASN A 40 23.05 7.28 -0.15
N ASP A 41 22.76 8.26 -0.99
CA ASP A 41 23.65 9.03 -1.87
C ASP A 41 23.86 10.48 -1.40
N LEU A 42 23.35 10.82 -0.20
CA LEU A 42 23.52 12.14 0.38
C LEU A 42 24.82 12.25 1.16
N ILE A 43 25.65 13.23 0.79
CA ILE A 43 26.80 13.67 1.58
C ILE A 43 26.51 15.11 2.02
N LEU A 44 26.53 15.36 3.34
CA LEU A 44 26.45 16.72 3.86
C LEU A 44 27.84 17.23 4.18
N MET A 45 28.12 18.43 3.70
CA MET A 45 29.39 19.11 3.89
C MET A 45 29.09 20.54 4.35
N THR A 46 30.08 21.19 4.97
CA THR A 46 29.96 22.61 5.26
C THR A 46 29.92 23.41 3.97
N ASP A 47 29.22 24.53 3.95
CA ASP A 47 29.11 25.44 2.80
C ASP A 47 30.49 25.82 2.20
N ARG A 48 31.48 26.13 3.05
CA ARG A 48 32.86 26.38 2.61
C ARG A 48 33.46 25.19 1.83
N ALA A 49 33.33 23.97 2.36
CA ALA A 49 33.86 22.77 1.74
C ALA A 49 33.16 22.44 0.40
N VAL A 50 31.84 22.67 0.29
CA VAL A 50 31.10 22.51 -0.98
C VAL A 50 31.63 23.51 -2.01
N ARG A 51 31.79 24.78 -1.62
CA ARG A 51 32.29 25.81 -2.52
C ARG A 51 33.71 25.54 -3.00
N GLU A 52 34.63 25.18 -2.10
CA GLU A 52 36.00 24.80 -2.43
C GLU A 52 36.04 23.55 -3.33
N PHE A 53 35.22 22.54 -3.03
CA PHE A 53 35.20 21.27 -3.77
C PHE A 53 34.63 21.40 -5.19
N PHE A 54 33.56 22.18 -5.38
CA PHE A 54 32.93 22.41 -6.69
C PHE A 54 33.45 23.66 -7.41
N GLY A 55 34.36 24.43 -6.80
CA GLY A 55 34.90 25.66 -7.40
C GLY A 55 33.86 26.78 -7.54
N ILE A 56 32.88 26.85 -6.64
CA ILE A 56 31.80 27.85 -6.70
C ILE A 56 32.34 29.20 -6.17
N PRO A 57 32.26 30.30 -6.94
CA PRO A 57 32.71 31.62 -6.49
C PRO A 57 31.97 32.13 -5.25
N GLU A 58 32.60 33.03 -4.50
CA GLU A 58 31.94 33.69 -3.38
C GLU A 58 30.69 34.45 -3.83
N GLY A 59 29.61 34.33 -3.05
CA GLY A 59 28.31 34.94 -3.35
C GLY A 59 27.44 34.16 -4.34
N LEU A 60 27.91 33.04 -4.89
CA LEU A 60 27.12 32.17 -5.76
C LEU A 60 26.74 30.86 -5.06
N SER A 61 25.61 30.29 -5.48
CA SER A 61 25.07 29.00 -5.00
C SER A 61 24.26 28.36 -6.11
N THR A 62 24.18 27.02 -6.14
CA THR A 62 23.37 26.30 -7.14
C THR A 62 21.88 26.44 -6.84
N ASP A 63 21.52 26.32 -5.55
CA ASP A 63 20.15 26.28 -5.07
C ASP A 63 20.03 27.05 -3.77
N ILE A 64 18.84 27.63 -3.53
CA ILE A 64 18.54 28.36 -2.31
C ILE A 64 17.27 27.76 -1.72
N TYR A 65 17.37 27.32 -0.47
CA TYR A 65 16.22 26.91 0.32
C TYR A 65 15.58 28.12 1.00
N VAL A 66 14.28 28.29 0.83
CA VAL A 66 13.51 29.39 1.44
C VAL A 66 12.41 28.79 2.28
N GLU A 67 12.44 29.06 3.59
CA GLU A 67 11.36 28.70 4.49
C GLU A 67 10.31 29.81 4.53
N VAL A 68 9.05 29.43 4.34
CA VAL A 68 7.92 30.34 4.39
C VAL A 68 7.06 29.99 5.58
N TYR A 69 6.94 30.91 6.54
CA TYR A 69 6.19 30.69 7.78
C TYR A 69 4.68 30.49 7.56
N ASN A 70 4.09 31.18 6.58
CA ASN A 70 2.68 31.00 6.22
C ASN A 70 2.54 30.09 4.97
N PRO A 71 2.07 28.84 5.12
CA PRO A 71 1.92 27.92 3.98
C PRO A 71 1.03 28.44 2.87
N GLN A 72 0.06 29.32 3.16
CA GLN A 72 -0.85 29.90 2.18
C GLN A 72 -0.16 30.92 1.26
N GLU A 73 0.97 31.49 1.69
CA GLU A 73 1.71 32.52 0.95
C GLU A 73 2.82 31.95 0.07
N VAL A 74 3.07 30.65 0.12
CA VAL A 74 4.17 29.98 -0.62
C VAL A 74 4.12 30.33 -2.11
N GLN A 75 2.94 30.30 -2.72
CA GLN A 75 2.77 30.61 -4.14
C GLN A 75 2.95 32.10 -4.46
N THR A 76 2.51 32.99 -3.57
CA THR A 76 2.73 34.43 -3.71
C THR A 76 4.23 34.74 -3.64
N ILE A 77 4.94 34.13 -2.69
CA ILE A 77 6.37 34.32 -2.48
C ILE A 77 7.17 33.74 -3.65
N ALA A 78 6.82 32.55 -4.13
CA ALA A 78 7.44 31.96 -5.31
C ALA A 78 7.33 32.90 -6.53
N LYS A 79 6.16 33.51 -6.76
CA LYS A 79 5.96 34.52 -7.82
C LYS A 79 6.80 35.78 -7.60
N LYS A 80 6.93 36.26 -6.37
CA LYS A 80 7.79 37.42 -6.03
C LYS A 80 9.27 37.09 -6.29
N ILE A 81 9.74 35.91 -5.90
CA ILE A 81 11.10 35.43 -6.18
C ILE A 81 11.35 35.36 -7.68
N LYS A 82 10.42 34.77 -8.46
CA LYS A 82 10.57 34.70 -9.92
C LYS A 82 10.61 36.08 -10.59
N LYS A 83 9.90 37.07 -10.04
CA LYS A 83 9.97 38.46 -10.53
C LYS A 83 11.31 39.12 -10.21
N LEU A 84 11.84 38.90 -9.00
CA LEU A 84 13.15 39.45 -8.58
C LEU A 84 14.32 38.75 -9.27
N LEU A 85 14.19 37.45 -9.52
CA LEU A 85 15.19 36.60 -10.15
C LEU A 85 14.56 35.88 -11.35
N PRO A 86 14.47 36.53 -12.53
CA PRO A 86 13.80 35.95 -13.71
C PRO A 86 14.38 34.62 -14.17
N GLN A 87 15.68 34.38 -13.94
CA GLN A 87 16.36 33.13 -14.29
C GLN A 87 16.14 32.01 -13.27
N SER A 88 15.61 32.31 -12.08
CA SER A 88 15.34 31.29 -11.06
C SER A 88 14.18 30.36 -11.46
N ARG A 89 14.18 29.14 -10.93
CA ARG A 89 13.04 28.22 -11.00
C ARG A 89 12.59 27.88 -9.58
N PRO A 90 11.67 28.66 -8.99
CA PRO A 90 11.09 28.31 -7.70
C PRO A 90 10.34 26.98 -7.86
N ILE A 91 10.73 25.98 -7.07
CA ILE A 91 10.04 24.69 -6.98
C ILE A 91 9.49 24.58 -5.57
N THR A 92 8.17 24.51 -5.45
CA THR A 92 7.51 24.42 -4.15
C THR A 92 7.47 22.99 -3.66
N ARG A 93 7.45 22.80 -2.33
CA ARG A 93 7.27 21.47 -1.72
C ARG A 93 5.99 20.79 -2.20
N GLN A 94 4.92 21.56 -2.46
CA GLN A 94 3.65 21.03 -2.95
C GLN A 94 3.75 20.51 -4.38
N GLU A 95 4.44 21.19 -5.28
CA GLU A 95 4.67 20.72 -6.65
C GLU A 95 5.48 19.42 -6.68
N VAL A 96 6.52 19.33 -5.85
CA VAL A 96 7.29 18.10 -5.67
C VAL A 96 6.37 16.98 -5.19
N LYS A 97 5.59 17.22 -4.12
CA LYS A 97 4.65 16.23 -3.57
C LYS A 97 3.61 15.78 -4.60
N SER A 98 2.99 16.70 -5.31
CA SER A 98 1.99 16.43 -6.35
C SER A 98 2.56 15.58 -7.50
N THR A 99 3.80 15.86 -7.90
CA THR A 99 4.50 15.07 -8.93
C THR A 99 4.68 13.63 -8.46
N TYR A 100 5.14 13.41 -7.22
CA TYR A 100 5.25 12.07 -6.65
C TYR A 100 3.88 11.39 -6.49
N GLU A 101 2.86 12.09 -5.97
CA GLU A 101 1.49 11.57 -5.84
C GLU A 101 0.93 11.10 -7.19
N SER A 102 1.18 11.85 -8.27
CA SER A 102 0.76 11.47 -9.63
C SER A 102 1.45 10.19 -10.11
N VAL A 103 2.74 10.04 -9.83
CA VAL A 103 3.52 8.83 -10.20
C VAL A 103 3.14 7.61 -9.35
N PHE A 104 2.80 7.78 -8.07
CA PHE A 104 2.38 6.67 -7.21
C PHE A 104 0.91 6.28 -7.40
N SER A 105 0.03 7.25 -7.70
CA SER A 105 -1.40 7.00 -7.90
C SER A 105 -1.69 6.14 -9.12
N TRP A 106 -1.01 6.35 -10.25
CA TRP A 106 -1.23 5.50 -11.44
C TRP A 106 -0.84 4.03 -11.18
N ARG A 107 0.25 3.79 -10.42
CA ARG A 107 0.67 2.44 -10.03
C ARG A 107 -0.32 1.77 -9.08
N SER A 108 -0.83 2.54 -8.13
CA SER A 108 -1.87 2.07 -7.21
C SER A 108 -3.16 1.70 -7.95
N GLY A 109 -3.45 2.39 -9.06
CA GLY A 109 -4.58 2.06 -9.96
C GLY A 109 -4.49 0.67 -10.57
N LEU A 110 -3.29 0.15 -10.88
CA LEU A 110 -3.13 -1.22 -11.39
C LEU A 110 -3.50 -2.27 -10.33
N LEU A 111 -3.09 -2.06 -9.08
CA LEU A 111 -3.48 -2.95 -7.98
C LEU A 111 -4.98 -2.89 -7.72
N LEU A 112 -5.59 -1.71 -7.83
CA LEU A 112 -7.03 -1.56 -7.75
C LEU A 112 -7.73 -2.36 -8.86
N ALA A 113 -7.22 -2.36 -10.09
CA ALA A 113 -7.79 -3.15 -11.18
C ALA A 113 -7.73 -4.67 -10.89
N VAL A 114 -6.61 -5.17 -10.36
CA VAL A 114 -6.47 -6.57 -9.94
C VAL A 114 -7.44 -6.91 -8.80
N LEU A 115 -7.56 -6.02 -7.81
CA LEU A 115 -8.52 -6.17 -6.71
C LEU A 115 -9.96 -6.21 -7.23
N LEU A 116 -10.31 -5.33 -8.17
CA LEU A 116 -11.64 -5.32 -8.78
C LEU A 116 -11.91 -6.63 -9.52
N GLY A 117 -10.93 -7.19 -10.24
CA GLY A 117 -11.06 -8.50 -10.87
C GLY A 117 -11.33 -9.62 -9.86
N ALA A 118 -10.59 -9.64 -8.75
CA ALA A 118 -10.81 -10.60 -7.67
C ALA A 118 -12.20 -10.41 -7.01
N LEU A 119 -12.62 -9.16 -6.79
CA LEU A 119 -13.90 -8.83 -6.20
C LEU A 119 -15.07 -9.19 -7.12
N MET A 120 -14.93 -8.98 -8.43
CA MET A 120 -15.91 -9.44 -9.42
C MET A 120 -16.03 -10.97 -9.41
N GLY A 121 -14.92 -11.69 -9.34
CA GLY A 121 -14.93 -13.16 -9.21
C GLY A 121 -15.65 -13.61 -7.94
N PHE A 122 -15.36 -12.97 -6.81
CA PHE A 122 -16.06 -13.21 -5.55
C PHE A 122 -17.56 -12.94 -5.66
N PHE A 123 -17.98 -11.80 -6.22
CA PHE A 123 -19.39 -11.48 -6.38
C PHE A 123 -20.10 -12.42 -7.36
N LEU A 124 -19.42 -12.92 -8.38
CA LEU A 124 -19.97 -13.92 -9.29
C LEU A 124 -20.24 -15.24 -8.57
N LEU A 125 -19.31 -15.70 -7.72
CA LEU A 125 -19.50 -16.87 -6.87
C LEU A 125 -20.62 -16.67 -5.84
N ALA A 126 -20.66 -15.50 -5.21
CA ALA A 126 -21.73 -15.15 -4.27
C ALA A 126 -23.10 -15.08 -4.98
N TRP A 127 -23.16 -14.57 -6.21
CA TRP A 127 -24.37 -14.51 -7.01
C TRP A 127 -24.87 -15.90 -7.41
N ASP A 128 -23.97 -16.77 -7.87
CA ASP A 128 -24.28 -18.17 -8.17
C ASP A 128 -24.90 -18.86 -6.94
N ARG A 129 -24.25 -18.67 -5.78
CA ARG A 129 -24.74 -19.17 -4.49
C ARG A 129 -26.10 -18.60 -4.09
N ALA A 130 -26.36 -17.32 -4.38
CA ALA A 130 -27.61 -16.64 -4.02
C ALA A 130 -28.80 -17.04 -4.91
N THR A 131 -28.54 -17.41 -6.17
CA THR A 131 -29.58 -17.68 -7.16
C THR A 131 -29.93 -19.16 -7.26
N ALA A 132 -29.00 -20.06 -6.93
CA ALA A 132 -29.22 -21.50 -6.96
C ALA A 132 -28.87 -22.17 -5.63
N LEU A 133 -29.88 -22.79 -5.00
CA LEU A 133 -29.64 -23.85 -4.02
C LEU A 133 -29.43 -25.16 -4.75
N GLY A 134 -28.42 -25.93 -4.35
CA GLY A 134 -28.20 -27.26 -4.89
C GLY A 134 -29.41 -28.17 -4.61
N ALA A 135 -29.69 -29.11 -5.51
CA ALA A 135 -30.77 -30.08 -5.33
C ALA A 135 -30.60 -30.87 -4.02
N GLU A 136 -29.35 -31.13 -3.63
CA GLU A 136 -29.02 -31.81 -2.38
C GLU A 136 -29.33 -30.98 -1.13
N GLU A 137 -29.10 -29.67 -1.17
CA GLU A 137 -29.42 -28.77 -0.06
C GLU A 137 -30.92 -28.55 0.08
N LYS A 138 -31.65 -28.47 -1.03
CA LYS A 138 -33.12 -28.47 -1.00
C LYS A 138 -33.64 -29.74 -0.34
N ARG A 139 -33.07 -30.90 -0.68
CA ARG A 139 -33.42 -32.18 -0.05
C ARG A 139 -33.11 -32.18 1.45
N GLU A 140 -31.93 -31.67 1.85
CA GLU A 140 -31.55 -31.53 3.26
C GLU A 140 -32.55 -30.67 4.04
N ILE A 141 -32.89 -29.49 3.51
CA ILE A 141 -33.88 -28.59 4.11
C ILE A 141 -35.25 -29.28 4.20
N GLY A 142 -35.68 -30.00 3.15
CA GLY A 142 -36.92 -30.76 3.15
C GLY A 142 -36.97 -31.83 4.23
N ILE A 143 -35.87 -32.57 4.43
CA ILE A 143 -35.74 -33.57 5.50
C ILE A 143 -35.81 -32.91 6.88
N LEU A 144 -35.08 -31.81 7.11
CA LEU A 144 -35.10 -31.08 8.38
C LEU A 144 -36.51 -30.59 8.73
N LYS A 145 -37.22 -30.02 7.75
CA LYS A 145 -38.61 -29.60 7.92
C LYS A 145 -39.57 -30.76 8.17
N ALA A 146 -39.36 -31.92 7.54
CA ALA A 146 -40.18 -33.11 7.77
C ALA A 146 -40.01 -33.67 9.19
N ILE A 147 -38.84 -33.46 9.80
CA ILE A 147 -38.54 -33.85 11.20
C ILE A 147 -39.12 -32.82 12.20
N GLY A 148 -39.60 -31.67 11.73
CA GLY A 148 -40.31 -30.66 12.53
C GLY A 148 -39.48 -29.42 12.88
N TRP A 149 -38.35 -29.19 12.20
CA TRP A 149 -37.60 -27.94 12.34
C TRP A 149 -38.40 -26.77 11.79
N ASP A 150 -38.38 -25.65 12.51
CA ASP A 150 -38.97 -24.41 12.01
C ASP A 150 -38.04 -23.74 10.99
N SER A 151 -38.59 -22.81 10.21
CA SER A 151 -37.84 -22.04 9.22
C SER A 151 -36.70 -21.25 9.86
N ALA A 152 -36.90 -20.76 11.09
CA ALA A 152 -35.87 -20.06 11.86
C ALA A 152 -34.67 -20.97 12.19
N ASP A 153 -34.92 -22.21 12.62
CA ASP A 153 -33.87 -23.17 12.99
C ASP A 153 -33.00 -23.52 11.77
N VAL A 154 -33.63 -23.72 10.61
CA VAL A 154 -32.92 -24.01 9.35
C VAL A 154 -32.07 -22.81 8.90
N ILE A 155 -32.61 -21.59 8.99
CA ILE A 155 -31.88 -20.38 8.62
C ILE A 155 -30.69 -20.16 9.57
N GLU A 156 -30.89 -20.33 10.87
CA GLU A 156 -29.82 -20.20 11.87
C GLU A 156 -28.69 -21.20 11.60
N ALA A 157 -29.02 -22.47 11.40
CA ALA A 157 -28.02 -23.50 11.11
C ALA A 157 -27.19 -23.19 9.85
N LYS A 158 -27.85 -22.77 8.75
CA LYS A 158 -27.16 -22.43 7.50
C LYS A 158 -26.38 -21.11 7.60
N LEU A 159 -26.83 -20.15 8.41
CA LEU A 159 -26.07 -18.93 8.68
C LEU A 159 -24.82 -19.22 9.52
N ILE A 160 -24.90 -20.12 10.49
CA ILE A 160 -23.72 -20.56 11.26
C ILE A 160 -22.71 -21.26 10.35
N GLU A 161 -23.15 -22.16 9.48
CA GLU A 161 -22.30 -22.83 8.48
C GLU A 161 -21.62 -21.80 7.57
N ALA A 162 -22.39 -20.85 7.01
CA ALA A 162 -21.87 -19.79 6.17
C ALA A 162 -20.91 -18.86 6.93
N GLY A 163 -21.20 -18.57 8.20
CA GLY A 163 -20.36 -17.78 9.09
C GLY A 163 -19.01 -18.45 9.33
N ILE A 164 -19.01 -19.74 9.69
CA ILE A 164 -17.78 -20.52 9.89
C ILE A 164 -16.95 -20.53 8.61
N LEU A 165 -17.56 -20.79 7.46
CA LEU A 165 -16.86 -20.87 6.18
C LEU A 165 -16.25 -19.52 5.79
N SER A 166 -17.04 -18.45 5.82
CA SER A 166 -16.59 -17.11 5.41
C SER A 166 -15.55 -16.52 6.37
N VAL A 167 -15.71 -16.70 7.68
CA VAL A 167 -14.71 -16.28 8.68
C VAL A 167 -13.42 -17.08 8.51
N SER A 168 -13.50 -18.40 8.29
CA SER A 168 -12.32 -19.24 8.06
C SER A 168 -11.58 -18.82 6.78
N ALA A 169 -12.31 -18.53 5.71
CA ALA A 169 -11.75 -18.00 4.46
C ALA A 169 -11.08 -16.64 4.66
N PHE A 170 -11.72 -15.72 5.39
CA PHE A 170 -11.15 -14.42 5.73
C PHE A 170 -9.85 -14.55 6.55
N LEU A 171 -9.84 -15.39 7.59
CA LEU A 171 -8.65 -15.62 8.42
C LEU A 171 -7.52 -16.27 7.62
N THR A 172 -7.84 -17.25 6.78
CA THR A 172 -6.85 -17.94 5.93
C THR A 172 -6.28 -17.00 4.88
N GLY A 173 -7.13 -16.24 4.18
CA GLY A 173 -6.70 -15.25 3.19
C GLY A 173 -5.85 -14.14 3.80
N THR A 174 -6.25 -13.63 4.97
CA THR A 174 -5.46 -12.66 5.73
C THR A 174 -4.12 -13.25 6.15
N GLY A 175 -4.10 -14.48 6.68
CA GLY A 175 -2.87 -15.19 7.05
C GLY A 175 -1.92 -15.38 5.87
N LEU A 176 -2.43 -15.82 4.72
CA LEU A 176 -1.66 -15.96 3.48
C LEU A 176 -1.10 -14.61 3.01
N SER A 177 -1.86 -13.53 3.13
CA SER A 177 -1.39 -12.18 2.79
C SER A 177 -0.23 -11.73 3.67
N VAL A 178 -0.28 -12.01 4.98
CA VAL A 178 0.79 -11.75 5.95
C VAL A 178 2.02 -12.57 5.59
N VAL A 179 1.85 -13.87 5.34
CA VAL A 179 2.96 -14.76 4.96
C VAL A 179 3.62 -14.26 3.68
N HIS A 180 2.85 -13.93 2.66
CA HIS A 180 3.35 -13.37 1.41
C HIS A 180 4.11 -12.05 1.65
N LEU A 181 3.61 -11.18 2.51
CA LEU A 181 4.25 -9.88 2.74
C LEU A 181 5.58 -9.98 3.49
N TYR A 182 5.64 -10.80 4.56
CA TYR A 182 6.83 -10.89 5.40
C TYR A 182 7.87 -11.91 4.93
N PHE A 183 7.45 -13.03 4.33
CA PHE A 183 8.37 -14.10 3.92
C PHE A 183 8.79 -14.02 2.45
N THR A 184 8.01 -13.40 1.57
CA THR A 184 8.36 -13.26 0.15
C THR A 184 8.67 -11.82 -0.27
N ASP A 185 8.77 -10.88 0.68
CA ASP A 185 8.91 -9.43 0.43
C ASP A 185 7.84 -8.91 -0.55
N ALA A 186 6.64 -9.48 -0.47
CA ALA A 186 5.53 -9.25 -1.38
C ALA A 186 5.85 -9.51 -2.86
N ALA A 187 6.58 -10.57 -3.19
CA ALA A 187 7.08 -10.88 -4.53
C ALA A 187 6.08 -10.66 -5.69
N LEU A 188 4.78 -10.98 -5.49
CA LEU A 188 3.76 -10.78 -6.53
C LEU A 188 3.42 -9.30 -6.80
N PHE A 189 3.45 -8.46 -5.76
CA PHE A 189 2.99 -7.06 -5.84
C PHE A 189 4.14 -6.04 -5.77
N ALA A 190 5.30 -6.44 -5.26
CA ALA A 190 6.47 -5.59 -5.11
C ALA A 190 6.96 -4.99 -6.45
N PRO A 191 7.01 -5.73 -7.59
CA PRO A 191 7.41 -5.14 -8.87
C PRO A 191 6.47 -4.01 -9.34
N VAL A 192 5.17 -4.16 -9.10
CA VAL A 192 4.16 -3.16 -9.46
C VAL A 192 4.27 -1.92 -8.56
N LEU A 193 4.48 -2.13 -7.25
CA LEU A 193 4.59 -1.06 -6.26
C LEU A 193 5.91 -0.29 -6.34
N LYS A 194 7.04 -1.00 -6.31
CA LYS A 194 8.40 -0.42 -6.35
C LYS A 194 8.72 0.09 -7.77
N GLY A 195 8.04 -0.44 -8.78
CA GLY A 195 8.30 -0.18 -10.20
C GLY A 195 9.49 -1.00 -10.71
N TRP A 196 9.71 -0.96 -12.02
CA TRP A 196 10.82 -1.67 -12.67
C TRP A 196 12.20 -1.09 -12.37
N SER A 197 12.28 0.06 -11.70
CA SER A 197 13.53 0.61 -11.20
C SER A 197 13.81 0.04 -9.81
N VAL A 198 14.98 -0.58 -9.65
CA VAL A 198 15.45 -1.05 -8.35
C VAL A 198 15.59 0.15 -7.42
N LEU A 199 14.65 0.31 -6.48
CA LEU A 199 14.80 1.26 -5.39
C LEU A 199 16.03 0.84 -4.58
N PHE A 200 17.06 1.67 -4.64
CA PHE A 200 18.30 1.47 -3.91
C PHE A 200 18.36 2.54 -2.81
N PRO A 201 18.45 2.18 -1.51
CA PRO A 201 18.67 0.86 -0.93
C PRO A 201 17.39 0.00 -0.90
N PRO A 202 17.50 -1.33 -0.67
CA PRO A 202 16.35 -2.23 -0.65
C PRO A 202 15.26 -1.74 0.30
N PHE A 203 14.14 -1.32 -0.28
CA PHE A 203 12.96 -0.86 0.44
C PHE A 203 12.13 -2.07 0.86
N ARG A 204 11.95 -2.25 2.17
CA ARG A 204 10.94 -3.18 2.68
C ARG A 204 9.62 -2.44 2.81
N LEU A 205 8.58 -2.96 2.19
CA LEU A 205 7.22 -2.49 2.45
C LEU A 205 6.96 -2.74 3.94
N MET A 206 6.72 -1.70 4.72
CA MET A 206 6.26 -1.82 6.09
C MET A 206 4.73 -1.88 6.05
N PRO A 207 4.10 -3.07 6.05
CA PRO A 207 2.66 -3.14 6.26
C PRO A 207 2.29 -2.44 7.56
N SER A 208 1.24 -1.65 7.49
CA SER A 208 0.37 -1.42 8.63
C SER A 208 -0.88 -2.24 8.38
N LEU A 209 -1.09 -3.29 9.18
CA LEU A 209 -2.39 -3.93 9.29
C LEU A 209 -3.15 -3.18 10.35
N GLY A 210 -3.89 -2.16 9.94
CA GLY A 210 -4.79 -1.47 10.83
C GLY A 210 -6.09 -2.24 11.01
N VAL A 211 -6.74 -1.98 12.14
CA VAL A 211 -8.08 -2.53 12.43
C VAL A 211 -9.08 -2.07 11.39
N TYR A 212 -8.91 -0.86 10.85
CA TYR A 212 -9.76 -0.32 9.80
C TYR A 212 -9.70 -1.16 8.51
N GLU A 213 -8.51 -1.43 7.99
CA GLU A 213 -8.32 -2.20 6.77
C GLU A 213 -8.85 -3.63 6.91
N LEU A 214 -8.56 -4.27 8.06
CA LEU A 214 -9.08 -5.60 8.37
C LEU A 214 -10.60 -5.61 8.46
N SER A 215 -11.20 -4.58 9.06
CA SER A 215 -12.65 -4.45 9.16
C SER A 215 -13.29 -4.27 7.79
N VAL A 216 -12.69 -3.44 6.92
CA VAL A 216 -13.19 -3.24 5.54
C VAL A 216 -13.18 -4.55 4.76
N VAL A 217 -12.07 -5.30 4.78
CA VAL A 217 -11.97 -6.59 4.08
C VAL A 217 -12.94 -7.62 4.68
N PHE A 218 -13.07 -7.67 6.01
CA PHE A 218 -14.01 -8.54 6.69
C PHE A 218 -15.44 -8.27 6.24
N PHE A 219 -15.91 -7.02 6.35
CA PHE A 219 -17.28 -6.67 5.98
C PHE A 219 -17.55 -6.78 4.48
N LEU A 220 -16.56 -6.56 3.63
CA LEU A 220 -16.70 -6.67 2.17
C LEU A 220 -16.77 -8.14 1.69
N THR A 221 -16.27 -9.09 2.48
CA THR A 221 -16.20 -10.51 2.08
C THR A 221 -17.19 -11.38 2.87
N VAL A 222 -17.25 -11.24 4.18
CA VAL A 222 -18.08 -12.08 5.06
C VAL A 222 -19.56 -11.75 4.89
N LEU A 223 -19.95 -10.47 5.00
CA LEU A 223 -21.37 -10.11 4.94
C LEU A 223 -22.02 -10.45 3.60
N PRO A 224 -21.45 -10.09 2.43
CA PRO A 224 -22.09 -10.41 1.15
C PRO A 224 -22.26 -11.91 0.94
N TYR A 225 -21.30 -12.72 1.42
CA TYR A 225 -21.42 -14.17 1.37
C TYR A 225 -22.55 -14.69 2.27
N MET A 226 -22.64 -14.21 3.52
CA MET A 226 -23.75 -14.59 4.40
C MET A 226 -25.11 -14.19 3.83
N PHE A 227 -25.22 -13.00 3.23
CA PHE A 227 -26.44 -12.55 2.55
C PHE A 227 -26.78 -13.44 1.35
N ALA A 228 -25.77 -13.85 0.58
CA ALA A 228 -25.95 -14.78 -0.53
C ALA A 228 -26.51 -16.14 -0.07
N VAL A 229 -26.14 -16.63 1.11
CA VAL A 229 -26.70 -17.88 1.66
C VAL A 229 -28.09 -17.68 2.28
N LEU A 230 -28.32 -16.52 2.92
CA LEU A 230 -29.56 -16.23 3.63
C LEU A 230 -30.79 -16.21 2.71
N VAL A 231 -30.71 -15.46 1.60
CA VAL A 231 -31.85 -15.22 0.70
C VAL A 231 -32.45 -16.52 0.16
N PRO A 232 -31.68 -17.45 -0.45
CA PRO A 232 -32.25 -18.66 -0.98
C PRO A 232 -32.65 -19.65 0.12
N THR A 233 -31.91 -19.73 1.24
CA THR A 233 -32.27 -20.58 2.39
C THR A 233 -33.63 -20.17 2.97
N TRP A 234 -33.86 -18.87 3.14
CA TRP A 234 -35.16 -18.36 3.59
C TRP A 234 -36.26 -18.76 2.61
N ARG A 235 -36.06 -18.57 1.30
CA ARG A 235 -37.04 -18.98 0.28
C ARG A 235 -37.35 -20.48 0.35
N ALA A 236 -36.34 -21.34 0.50
CA ALA A 236 -36.54 -22.78 0.60
C ALA A 236 -37.21 -23.21 1.91
N SER A 237 -36.93 -22.53 3.02
CA SER A 237 -37.50 -22.85 4.34
C SER A 237 -39.01 -22.55 4.43
N VAL A 238 -39.50 -21.54 3.70
CA VAL A 238 -40.92 -21.14 3.73
C VAL A 238 -41.80 -22.03 2.84
N VAL A 239 -41.24 -22.65 1.80
CA VAL A 239 -41.99 -23.53 0.87
C VAL A 239 -42.28 -24.89 1.51
N SER A 240 -43.42 -25.51 1.21
CA SER A 240 -43.83 -26.78 1.83
C SER A 240 -42.85 -27.94 1.49
N PRO A 241 -42.61 -28.91 2.40
CA PRO A 241 -41.63 -29.98 2.18
C PRO A 241 -41.87 -30.78 0.89
N GLU A 242 -43.14 -31.00 0.55
CA GLU A 242 -43.57 -31.72 -0.66
C GLU A 242 -43.24 -30.97 -1.96
N GLU A 243 -43.29 -29.63 -1.94
CA GLU A 243 -42.94 -28.78 -3.08
C GLU A 243 -41.42 -28.53 -3.19
N VAL A 244 -40.68 -28.59 -2.09
CA VAL A 244 -39.20 -28.46 -2.09
C VAL A 244 -38.52 -29.73 -2.61
N MET A 245 -39.13 -30.89 -2.43
CA MET A 245 -38.60 -32.21 -2.84
C MET A 245 -39.00 -32.64 -4.27
N ARG A 246 -39.91 -31.92 -4.94
CA ARG A 246 -40.35 -32.15 -6.32
C ARG A 246 -39.48 -31.41 -7.33
#